data_AF-A0A7X7SDI3-F1
#
_entry.id   AF-A0A7X7SDI3-F1
#
_cell.length_a   1.000
_cell.length_b   1.000
_cell.length_c   1.000
_cell.angle_alpha   90.00
_cell.angle_beta   90.00
_cell.angle_gamma   90.00
#
_symmetry.space_group_name_H-M   'P 1'
#
loop_
_entity.id
_entity.type
_entity.pdbx_description
1 polymer ?
#
loop_
_entity_poly.entity_id
_entity_poly.type
_entity_poly.pdbx_seq_one_letter_code
_entity_poly.pdbx_strand_id
1 'polypeptide(L)'
;EEFQQYLKEMHFEWDTYAEELYTKTRIEEGIKKGIEQGLQQGIQQGIEQGIEQNKREMAKAMLADKLPIERIIAYTGLSEDEIKSL
;
A
#
# COMPACT_ATOMS: atom_id res chain seq x y z
N GLU A 1 -7.04 51.78 27.52
CA GLU A 1 -8.00 50.99 26.72
C GLU A 1 -7.37 50.50 25.42
N GLU A 2 -6.69 51.36 24.65
CA GLU A 2 -6.04 51.00 23.37
C GLU A 2 -5.00 49.87 23.45
N PHE A 3 -4.12 49.85 24.47
CA PHE A 3 -3.12 48.79 24.62
C PHE A 3 -3.74 47.40 24.86
N GLN A 4 -4.86 47.34 25.58
CA GLN A 4 -5.59 46.08 25.80
C GLN A 4 -6.29 45.62 24.53
N GLN A 5 -6.76 46.55 23.70
CA GLN A 5 -7.32 46.25 22.40
C GLN A 5 -6.25 45.69 21.45
N TYR A 6 -5.08 46.33 21.40
CA TYR A 6 -3.91 45.85 20.64
C TYR A 6 -3.51 44.42 21.00
N LEU A 7 -3.42 44.10 22.31
CA LEU A 7 -3.09 42.74 22.74
C LEU A 7 -4.16 41.72 22.31
N LYS A 8 -5.45 42.06 22.38
CA LYS A 8 -6.54 41.18 21.94
C LYS A 8 -6.48 40.91 20.44
N GLU A 9 -6.24 41.94 19.63
CA GLU A 9 -6.10 41.82 18.18
C GLU A 9 -4.90 40.96 17.82
N MET A 10 -3.75 41.21 18.44
CA MET A 10 -2.55 40.40 18.24
C MET A 10 -2.79 38.93 18.61
N HIS A 11 -3.41 38.65 19.77
CA HIS A 11 -3.74 37.28 20.16
C HIS A 11 -4.67 36.59 19.17
N PHE A 12 -5.70 37.29 18.69
CA PHE A 12 -6.64 36.76 17.69
C PHE A 12 -5.94 36.43 16.36
N GLU A 13 -5.03 37.28 15.91
CA GLU A 13 -4.24 37.03 14.70
C GLU A 13 -3.34 35.80 14.86
N TRP A 14 -2.67 35.64 16.00
CA TRP A 14 -1.83 34.47 16.28
C TRP A 14 -2.64 33.18 16.37
N ASP A 15 -3.81 33.22 17.01
CA ASP A 15 -4.71 32.06 17.12
C ASP A 15 -5.23 31.64 15.74
N THR A 16 -5.62 32.60 14.90
CA THR A 16 -6.07 32.36 13.53
C THR A 16 -4.94 31.76 12.68
N TYR A 17 -3.74 32.35 12.74
CA TYR A 17 -2.57 31.84 12.02
C TYR A 17 -2.19 30.43 12.45
N ALA A 18 -2.22 30.16 13.76
CA ALA A 18 -1.95 28.83 14.29
C ALA A 18 -2.98 27.81 13.78
N GLU A 19 -4.27 28.13 13.81
CA GLU A 19 -5.34 27.24 13.32
C GLU A 19 -5.19 26.91 11.82
N GLU A 20 -4.88 27.91 11.00
CA GLU A 20 -4.60 27.71 9.57
C GLU A 20 -3.40 26.79 9.35
N LEU A 21 -2.31 27.01 10.09
CA LEU A 21 -1.10 26.20 10.00
C LEU A 21 -1.36 24.75 10.43
N TYR A 22 -2.02 24.54 11.57
CA TYR A 22 -2.38 23.19 12.03
C TYR A 22 -3.31 22.48 11.06
N THR A 23 -4.29 23.18 10.49
CA THR A 23 -5.20 22.61 9.51
C THR A 23 -4.45 22.15 8.27
N LYS A 24 -3.56 23.00 7.75
CA LYS A 24 -2.72 22.67 6.60
C LYS A 24 -1.83 21.44 6.89
N THR A 25 -1.12 21.43 8.01
CA THR A 25 -0.26 20.30 8.39
C THR A 25 -1.05 19.00 8.53
N ARG A 26 -2.24 19.03 9.14
CA ARG A 26 -3.09 17.83 9.28
C ARG A 26 -3.57 17.30 7.94
N ILE A 27 -3.91 18.16 7.00
CA ILE A 27 -4.31 17.77 5.65
C ILE A 27 -3.12 17.13 4.92
N GLU A 28 -1.95 17.75 4.97
CA GLU A 28 -0.72 17.23 4.36
C GLU A 28 -0.33 15.87 4.95
N GLU A 29 -0.39 15.71 6.28
CA GLU A 29 -0.16 14.42 6.94
C GLU A 29 -1.18 13.37 6.55
N GLY A 30 -2.46 13.74 6.46
CA GLY A 30 -3.53 12.83 6.04
C GLY A 30 -3.31 12.32 4.62
N ILE A 31 -2.99 13.23 3.68
CA ILE A 31 -2.67 12.89 2.30
C ILE A 31 -1.44 11.98 2.24
N LYS A 32 -0.37 12.34 2.95
CA LYS A 32 0.87 11.55 2.98
C LYS A 32 0.62 10.13 3.50
N LYS A 33 -0.10 9.99 4.61
CA LYS A 33 -0.47 8.69 5.19
C LYS A 33 -1.32 7.87 4.23
N GLY A 34 -2.30 8.49 3.58
CA GLY A 34 -3.15 7.82 2.60
C GLY A 34 -2.36 7.29 1.39
N ILE A 35 -1.45 8.10 0.84
CA ILE A 35 -0.58 7.71 -0.28
C ILE A 35 0.35 6.56 0.14
N GLU A 36 0.99 6.68 1.31
CA GLU A 36 1.92 5.66 1.81
C GLU A 36 1.21 4.31 2.02
N GLN A 37 0.05 4.32 2.67
CA GLN A 37 -0.75 3.12 2.89
C GLN A 37 -1.22 2.49 1.57
N GLY A 38 -1.73 3.30 0.65
CA GLY A 38 -2.19 2.83 -0.66
C GLY A 38 -1.05 2.22 -1.47
N LEU A 39 0.13 2.85 -1.48
CA LEU A 39 1.31 2.34 -2.17
C LEU A 39 1.80 1.02 -1.57
N GLN A 40 1.90 0.93 -0.25
CA GLN A 40 2.33 -0.30 0.44
C GLN A 40 1.36 -1.46 0.14
N GLN A 41 0.05 -1.23 0.24
CA GLN A 41 -0.95 -2.24 -0.06
C GLN A 41 -0.90 -2.67 -1.53
N GLY A 42 -0.80 -1.71 -2.45
CA GLY A 42 -0.71 -2.00 -3.89
C GLY A 42 0.53 -2.79 -4.27
N ILE A 43 1.70 -2.43 -3.71
CA ILE A 43 2.95 -3.18 -3.93
C ILE A 43 2.85 -4.60 -3.37
N GLN A 44 2.35 -4.77 -2.14
CA GLN A 44 2.23 -6.09 -1.53
C GLN A 44 1.31 -6.99 -2.34
N GLN A 45 0.11 -6.50 -2.71
CA GLN A 45 -0.84 -7.25 -3.54
C GLN A 45 -0.25 -7.58 -4.91
N GLY A 46 0.44 -6.64 -5.55
CA GLY A 46 1.08 -6.85 -6.84
C GLY A 46 2.17 -7.92 -6.80
N ILE A 47 3.00 -7.92 -5.74
CA ILE A 47 4.05 -8.93 -5.54
C ILE A 47 3.43 -10.31 -5.30
N GLU A 48 2.43 -10.43 -4.42
CA GLU A 48 1.74 -11.69 -4.15
C GLU A 48 1.08 -12.27 -5.40
N GLN A 49 0.34 -11.44 -6.14
CA GLN A 49 -0.29 -11.86 -7.40
C GLN A 49 0.75 -12.28 -8.44
N GLY A 50 1.85 -11.53 -8.56
CA GLY A 50 2.93 -11.86 -9.47
C GLY A 50 3.65 -13.16 -9.13
N ILE A 51 3.86 -13.45 -7.84
CA ILE A 51 4.44 -14.73 -7.39
C ILE A 51 3.51 -15.88 -7.72
N GLU A 52 2.22 -15.78 -7.41
CA GLU A 52 1.25 -16.83 -7.69
C GLU A 52 1.06 -17.07 -9.20
N GLN A 53 1.03 -16.01 -10.00
CA GLN A 53 0.99 -16.12 -11.45
C GLN A 53 2.25 -16.82 -11.99
N ASN A 54 3.44 -16.43 -11.54
CA ASN A 54 4.69 -17.08 -11.95
C ASN A 54 4.72 -18.57 -11.59
N LYS A 55 4.26 -18.96 -10.40
CA LYS A 55 4.16 -20.37 -10.01
C LYS A 55 3.28 -21.16 -10.98
N ARG A 56 2.12 -20.61 -11.35
CA ARG A 56 1.17 -21.22 -12.29
C ARG A 56 1.73 -21.31 -13.71
N GLU A 57 2.39 -20.26 -14.19
CA GLU A 57 3.03 -20.26 -15.51
C GLU A 57 4.19 -21.26 -15.59
N MET A 58 5.02 -21.33 -14.54
CA MET A 58 6.08 -22.33 -14.43
C MET A 58 5.51 -23.75 -14.42
N ALA A 59 4.44 -24.00 -13.66
CA ALA A 59 3.76 -25.30 -13.64
C ALA A 59 3.22 -25.70 -15.02
N LYS A 60 2.60 -24.75 -15.75
CA LYS A 60 2.12 -24.97 -17.13
C LYS A 60 3.25 -25.34 -18.08
N ALA A 61 4.39 -24.65 -17.99
CA ALA A 61 5.56 -24.97 -18.81
C ALA A 61 6.09 -26.38 -18.51
N MET A 62 6.20 -26.74 -17.22
CA MET A 62 6.65 -28.08 -16.81
C MET A 62 5.68 -29.20 -17.24
N LEU A 63 4.36 -28.94 -17.21
CA LEU A 63 3.35 -29.85 -17.73
C LEU A 63 3.50 -30.05 -19.24
N ALA A 64 3.75 -28.97 -19.99
CA ALA A 64 3.99 -29.05 -21.44
C ALA A 64 5.23 -29.90 -21.77
N ASP A 65 6.25 -29.83 -20.93
CA ASP A 65 7.47 -30.64 -21.00
C ASP A 65 7.29 -32.07 -20.44
N LYS A 66 6.07 -32.44 -20.03
CA LYS A 66 5.70 -33.76 -19.50
C LYS A 66 6.48 -34.18 -18.25
N LEU A 67 6.89 -33.21 -17.43
CA LEU A 67 7.50 -33.51 -16.14
C LEU A 67 6.49 -34.20 -15.20
N PRO A 68 6.94 -35.13 -14.33
CA PRO A 68 6.08 -35.73 -13.32
C PRO A 68 5.49 -34.69 -12.36
N ILE A 69 4.23 -34.87 -11.96
CA ILE A 69 3.51 -33.96 -11.07
C ILE A 69 4.28 -33.75 -9.76
N GLU A 70 4.92 -34.79 -9.22
CA GLU A 70 5.70 -34.72 -7.99
C GLU A 70 6.92 -33.78 -8.11
N ARG A 71 7.45 -33.59 -9.33
CA ARG A 71 8.50 -32.59 -9.60
C ARG A 71 7.91 -31.20 -9.69
N ILE A 72 6.76 -31.05 -10.34
CA ILE A 72 6.08 -29.75 -10.46
C ILE A 72 5.71 -29.21 -9.08
N ILE A 73 5.15 -30.05 -8.20
CA ILE A 73 4.86 -29.69 -6.80
C ILE A 73 6.13 -29.20 -6.09
N ALA A 74 7.23 -29.95 -6.20
CA ALA A 74 8.47 -29.62 -5.52
C ALA A 74 9.12 -28.30 -5.96
N TYR A 75 8.95 -27.90 -7.23
CA TYR A 75 9.54 -26.66 -7.75
C TYR A 75 8.61 -25.45 -7.64
N THR A 76 7.30 -25.65 -7.81
CA THR A 76 6.33 -24.55 -7.85
C THR A 76 5.70 -24.26 -6.50
N GLY A 77 5.69 -25.26 -5.60
CA GLY A 77 4.99 -25.20 -4.31
C GLY A 77 3.46 -25.24 -4.44
N LEU A 78 2.92 -25.46 -5.64
CA LEU A 78 1.48 -25.68 -5.86
C LEU A 78 1.07 -27.07 -5.39
N SER A 79 -0.18 -27.18 -4.94
CA SER A 79 -0.79 -28.47 -4.65
C SER A 79 -1.08 -29.28 -5.91
N GLU A 80 -1.26 -30.59 -5.75
CA GLU A 80 -1.63 -31.47 -6.85
C GLU A 80 -2.97 -31.05 -7.50
N ASP A 81 -3.95 -30.63 -6.70
CA ASP A 81 -5.25 -30.17 -7.19
C ASP A 81 -5.14 -28.89 -8.00
N GLU A 82 -4.32 -27.93 -7.54
CA GLU A 82 -4.04 -26.72 -8.31
C GLU A 82 -3.41 -27.06 -9.65
N ILE A 83 -2.40 -27.93 -9.67
CA ILE A 83 -1.72 -28.35 -10.91
C ILE A 83 -2.67 -29.06 -11.86
N LYS A 84 -3.55 -29.95 -11.36
CA LYS A 84 -4.57 -30.63 -12.18
C LYS A 84 -5.63 -29.69 -12.74
N SER A 85 -5.78 -28.50 -12.16
CA SER A 85 -6.73 -27.47 -12.60
C SER A 85 -6.14 -26.45 -13.59
N LEU A 86 -4.83 -26.50 -13.87
CA LEU A 86 -4.13 -25.57 -14.79
C LEU A 86 -4.37 -25.89 -16.27
#